data_AF-A0A2H9N1S4-F1
#
_entry.id   AF-A0A2H9N1S4-F1
#
_cell.length_a   1.000
_cell.length_b   1.000
_cell.length_c   1.000
_cell.angle_alpha   90.00
_cell.angle_beta   90.00
_cell.angle_gamma   90.00
#
_symmetry.space_group_name_H-M   'P 1'
#
loop_
_entity.id
_entity.type
_entity.pdbx_description
1 polymer ?
#
loop_
_entity_poly.entity_id
_entity_poly.type
_entity_poly.pdbx_seq_one_letter_code
_entity_poly.pdbx_strand_id
1 'polypeptide(L)'
;MKFTRGTVSLEYDGKKLKNRIVIEEHETFVGRWDIDINAVYVDNDLDELDMQAVAVHETIEKYVSQKYDLDPYKEAHYIATVKEREFLKRHRKDWKSHQIKVGKVWRKEAKRTY
;
A
#
# COMPACT_ATOMS: atom_id res chain seq x y z
N MET A 1 -12.39 -8.47 1.03
CA MET A 1 -10.93 -8.40 1.17
C MET A 1 -10.50 -9.26 2.34
N LYS A 2 -9.31 -9.86 2.27
CA LYS A 2 -8.76 -10.73 3.30
C LYS A 2 -7.26 -10.49 3.45
N PHE A 3 -6.80 -10.37 4.70
CA PHE A 3 -5.39 -10.39 5.06
C PHE A 3 -5.07 -11.69 5.80
N THR A 4 -3.94 -12.29 5.48
CA THR A 4 -3.38 -13.45 6.19
C THR A 4 -1.89 -13.20 6.39
N ARG A 5 -1.22 -13.83 7.37
CA ARG A 5 0.22 -13.72 7.69
C ARG A 5 1.12 -13.54 6.43
N GLY A 6 1.28 -12.31 5.93
CA GLY A 6 2.06 -12.01 4.72
C GLY A 6 1.32 -12.08 3.37
N THR A 7 0.01 -11.91 3.28
CA THR A 7 -0.70 -11.84 1.98
C THR A 7 -1.92 -10.91 2.07
N VAL A 8 -2.12 -10.10 1.04
CA VAL A 8 -3.36 -9.36 0.78
C VAL A 8 -4.10 -10.01 -0.38
N SER A 9 -5.41 -10.20 -0.22
CA SER A 9 -6.30 -10.65 -1.28
C SER A 9 -7.56 -9.80 -1.32
N LEU A 10 -7.81 -9.16 -2.45
CA LEU A 10 -8.95 -8.28 -2.63
C LEU A 10 -9.58 -8.46 -4.01
N GLU A 11 -10.86 -8.10 -4.11
CA GLU A 11 -11.55 -8.06 -5.39
C GLU A 11 -11.58 -6.63 -5.88
N TYR A 12 -11.15 -6.43 -7.13
CA TYR A 12 -11.16 -5.13 -7.78
C TYR A 12 -11.36 -5.36 -9.28
N ASP A 13 -12.24 -4.57 -9.90
CA ASP A 13 -12.48 -4.62 -11.35
C ASP A 13 -12.83 -6.05 -11.84
N GLY A 14 -13.69 -6.75 -11.07
CA GLY A 14 -14.12 -8.13 -11.36
C GLY A 14 -12.99 -9.17 -11.29
N LYS A 15 -11.80 -8.80 -10.80
CA LYS A 15 -10.65 -9.69 -10.64
C LYS A 15 -10.27 -9.85 -9.19
N LYS A 16 -9.82 -11.06 -8.84
CA LYS A 16 -9.21 -11.34 -7.54
C LYS A 16 -7.72 -11.03 -7.61
N LEU A 17 -7.30 -9.97 -6.94
CA LEU A 17 -5.90 -9.59 -6.79
C LEU A 17 -5.32 -10.30 -5.56
N LYS A 18 -4.09 -10.81 -5.69
CA LYS A 18 -3.37 -11.46 -4.59
C LYS A 18 -1.88 -11.10 -4.67
N ASN A 19 -1.39 -10.42 -3.63
CA ASN A 19 0.03 -10.10 -3.47
C ASN A 19 0.54 -10.64 -2.14
N ARG A 20 1.81 -11.05 -2.12
CA ARG A 20 2.53 -11.28 -0.87
C ARG A 20 2.77 -9.93 -0.18
N ILE A 21 2.57 -9.85 1.13
CA ILE A 21 3.02 -8.72 1.94
C ILE A 21 4.37 -9.10 2.55
N VAL A 22 5.38 -8.30 2.30
CA VAL A 22 6.69 -8.38 2.94
C VAL A 22 6.80 -7.19 3.89
N ILE A 23 7.08 -7.46 5.16
CA ILE A 23 7.26 -6.42 6.17
C ILE A 23 8.76 -6.28 6.36
N GLU A 24 9.32 -5.12 6.04
CA GLU A 24 10.75 -4.85 6.16
C GLU A 24 10.99 -3.58 6.98
N GLU A 25 12.13 -3.56 7.67
CA GLU A 25 12.65 -2.33 8.27
C GLU A 25 13.56 -1.66 7.23
N HIS A 26 13.49 -0.34 7.09
CA HIS A 26 14.42 0.44 6.26
C HIS A 26 14.21 0.43 4.75
N GLU A 27 12.97 0.27 4.27
CA GLU A 27 12.67 0.60 2.88
C GLU A 27 12.71 2.13 2.69
N THR A 28 13.29 2.62 1.60
CA THR A 28 13.29 4.07 1.29
C THR A 28 11.87 4.65 1.17
N PHE A 29 10.88 3.78 0.93
CA PHE A 29 9.47 4.09 0.83
C PHE A 29 8.67 3.32 1.89
N VAL A 30 7.54 3.89 2.33
CA VAL A 30 6.65 3.23 3.31
C VAL A 30 5.88 2.06 2.68
N GLY A 31 5.66 2.15 1.37
CA GLY A 31 5.05 1.14 0.53
C GLY A 31 5.74 1.13 -0.83
N ARG A 32 5.90 -0.07 -1.40
CA ARG A 32 6.30 -0.27 -2.79
C ARG A 32 5.83 -1.64 -3.25
N TRP A 33 5.79 -1.86 -4.56
CA TRP A 33 5.57 -3.17 -5.15
C TRP A 33 6.78 -3.63 -5.96
N ASP A 34 6.97 -4.95 -5.98
CA ASP A 34 7.94 -5.64 -6.84
C ASP A 34 7.19 -6.58 -7.77
N ILE A 35 7.43 -6.40 -9.08
CA ILE A 35 6.77 -7.15 -10.12
C ILE A 35 7.34 -8.57 -10.26
N ASP A 36 8.66 -8.72 -10.13
CA ASP A 36 9.37 -9.97 -10.39
C ASP A 36 9.02 -11.02 -9.34
N ILE A 37 8.81 -10.60 -8.10
CA ILE A 37 8.44 -11.51 -7.00
C ILE A 37 6.97 -11.41 -6.57
N ASN A 38 6.16 -10.58 -7.24
CA ASN A 38 4.73 -10.39 -6.96
C ASN A 38 4.44 -10.07 -5.48
N ALA A 39 5.16 -9.07 -4.93
CA ALA A 39 5.06 -8.67 -3.54
C ALA A 39 4.79 -7.18 -3.38
N VAL A 40 4.16 -6.81 -2.27
CA VAL A 40 4.09 -5.45 -1.76
C VAL A 40 4.90 -5.40 -0.47
N TYR A 41 5.80 -4.44 -0.39
CA TYR A 41 6.64 -4.17 0.76
C TYR A 41 5.99 -3.08 1.59
N VAL A 42 6.01 -3.26 2.90
CA VAL A 42 5.42 -2.32 3.85
C VAL A 42 6.36 -2.16 5.04
N ASP A 43 6.55 -0.93 5.49
CA ASP A 43 7.41 -0.63 6.62
C ASP A 43 6.84 -1.16 7.96
N ASN A 44 7.72 -1.69 8.81
CA ASN A 44 7.37 -2.30 10.09
C ASN A 44 7.01 -1.31 11.21
N ASP A 45 7.26 -0.01 11.05
CA ASP A 45 6.91 1.03 12.02
C ASP A 45 5.42 1.39 11.99
N LEU A 46 4.65 0.83 11.04
CA LEU A 46 3.22 1.02 10.94
C LEU A 46 2.44 0.06 11.84
N ASP A 47 1.30 0.53 12.39
CA ASP A 47 0.36 -0.37 13.02
C ASP A 47 -0.33 -1.29 11.99
N GLU A 48 -0.89 -2.42 12.43
CA GLU A 48 -1.44 -3.42 11.53
C GLU A 48 -2.44 -2.85 10.52
N LEU A 49 -3.30 -1.93 10.95
CA LEU A 49 -4.31 -1.36 10.07
C LEU A 49 -3.71 -0.35 9.08
N ASP A 50 -2.69 0.41 9.49
CA ASP A 50 -1.91 1.23 8.55
C ASP A 50 -1.17 0.37 7.53
N MET A 51 -0.53 -0.73 7.97
CA MET A 51 0.14 -1.66 7.05
C MET A 51 -0.82 -2.26 6.03
N GLN A 52 -2.01 -2.64 6.49
CA GLN A 52 -3.06 -3.17 5.62
C GLN A 52 -3.55 -2.13 4.60
N ALA A 53 -3.66 -0.86 5.00
CA ALA A 53 -4.04 0.24 4.11
C ALA A 53 -3.01 0.46 3.01
N VAL A 54 -1.73 0.53 3.39
CA VAL A 54 -0.62 0.64 2.43
C VAL A 54 -0.58 -0.58 1.50
N ALA A 55 -0.74 -1.80 2.02
CA ALA A 55 -0.78 -3.00 1.18
C ALA A 55 -1.94 -2.99 0.16
N VAL A 56 -3.09 -2.39 0.51
CA VAL A 56 -4.20 -2.17 -0.43
C VAL A 56 -3.82 -1.15 -1.49
N HIS A 57 -3.25 -0.02 -1.07
CA HIS A 57 -2.76 1.02 -1.97
C HIS A 57 -1.81 0.43 -3.02
N GLU A 58 -0.72 -0.20 -2.58
CA GLU A 58 0.29 -0.79 -3.46
C GLU A 58 -0.29 -1.87 -4.38
N THR A 59 -1.23 -2.67 -3.88
CA THR A 59 -1.89 -3.72 -4.68
C THR A 59 -2.74 -3.13 -5.81
N ILE A 60 -3.49 -2.07 -5.53
CA ILE A 60 -4.33 -1.41 -6.52
C ILE A 60 -3.47 -0.63 -7.50
N GLU A 61 -2.50 0.15 -7.01
CA GLU A 61 -1.61 0.98 -7.83
C GLU A 61 -0.88 0.12 -8.86
N LYS A 62 -0.26 -0.97 -8.42
CA LYS A 62 0.35 -1.97 -9.29
C LYS A 62 -0.61 -2.48 -10.37
N TYR A 63 -1.80 -2.94 -9.97
CA TYR A 63 -2.74 -3.53 -10.92
C TYR A 63 -3.18 -2.53 -11.98
N VAL A 64 -3.54 -1.32 -11.58
CA VAL A 64 -4.04 -0.31 -12.54
C VAL A 64 -2.93 0.27 -13.39
N SER A 65 -1.72 0.44 -12.84
CA SER A 65 -0.54 0.84 -13.62
C SER A 65 -0.23 -0.19 -14.70
N GLN A 66 -0.20 -1.48 -14.37
CA GLN A 66 0.11 -2.55 -15.33
C GLN A 66 -1.00 -2.80 -16.34
N LYS A 67 -2.27 -2.82 -15.90
CA LYS A 67 -3.39 -3.17 -16.77
C LYS A 67 -3.72 -2.06 -17.77
N TYR A 68 -3.60 -0.81 -17.35
CA TYR A 68 -4.04 0.35 -18.11
C TYR A 68 -2.89 1.26 -18.55
N ASP A 69 -1.64 0.86 -18.31
CA ASP A 69 -0.43 1.63 -18.64
C ASP A 69 -0.45 3.06 -18.06
N LEU A 70 -0.84 3.15 -16.79
CA LEU A 70 -0.97 4.43 -16.07
C LEU A 70 0.33 4.77 -15.34
N ASP A 71 0.68 6.06 -15.28
CA ASP A 71 1.82 6.56 -14.50
C ASP A 71 1.62 6.18 -13.02
N PRO A 72 2.55 5.39 -12.44
CA PRO A 72 2.45 4.92 -11.07
C PRO A 72 2.43 6.08 -10.06
N TYR A 73 3.04 7.22 -10.37
CA TYR A 73 3.16 8.37 -9.46
C TYR A 73 2.04 9.40 -9.60
N LYS A 74 1.11 9.21 -10.55
CA LYS A 74 0.03 10.15 -10.83
C LYS A 74 -1.33 9.46 -10.91
N GLU A 75 -1.71 8.94 -12.08
CA GLU A 75 -3.04 8.40 -12.33
C GLU A 75 -3.29 7.14 -11.50
N ALA A 76 -2.34 6.20 -11.48
CA ALA A 76 -2.48 4.98 -10.70
C ALA A 76 -2.49 5.29 -9.19
N HIS A 77 -1.60 6.17 -8.74
CA HIS A 77 -1.51 6.63 -7.36
C HIS A 77 -2.84 7.22 -6.86
N TYR A 78 -3.47 8.06 -7.68
CA TYR A 78 -4.76 8.66 -7.35
C TYR A 78 -5.85 7.60 -7.17
N ILE A 79 -5.95 6.63 -8.08
CA ILE A 79 -6.93 5.54 -7.99
C ILE A 79 -6.69 4.70 -6.74
N ALA A 80 -5.44 4.35 -6.46
CA ALA A 80 -5.04 3.60 -5.28
C ALA A 80 -5.38 4.34 -3.99
N THR A 81 -5.08 5.64 -3.91
CA THR A 81 -5.42 6.51 -2.78
C THR A 81 -6.92 6.53 -2.50
N VAL A 82 -7.77 6.56 -3.54
CA VAL A 82 -9.23 6.50 -3.37
C VAL A 82 -9.64 5.17 -2.71
N LYS A 83 -9.05 4.05 -3.14
CA LYS A 83 -9.35 2.73 -2.58
C LYS A 83 -8.79 2.52 -1.18
N GLU A 84 -7.62 3.07 -0.88
CA GLU A 84 -7.07 3.12 0.47
C GLU A 84 -8.01 3.88 1.42
N ARG A 85 -8.49 5.06 1.01
CA ARG A 85 -9.46 5.85 1.78
C ARG A 85 -10.76 5.11 2.01
N GLU A 86 -11.29 4.44 0.99
CA GLU A 86 -12.49 3.59 1.13
C GLU A 86 -12.26 2.46 2.14
N PHE A 87 -11.08 1.82 2.10
CA PHE A 87 -10.70 0.78 3.05
C PHE A 87 -10.66 1.32 4.49
N LEU A 88 -9.94 2.41 4.73
CA LEU A 88 -9.81 3.03 6.05
C LEU A 88 -11.18 3.45 6.62
N LYS A 89 -12.04 4.03 5.77
CA LYS A 89 -13.41 4.41 6.15
C LYS A 89 -14.23 3.19 6.62
N ARG A 90 -14.12 2.04 5.95
CA ARG A 90 -14.78 0.79 6.35
C ARG A 90 -14.29 0.28 7.72
N HIS A 91 -13.05 0.58 8.07
CA HIS A 91 -12.43 0.20 9.34
C HIS A 91 -12.47 1.33 10.38
N ARG A 92 -13.28 2.37 10.14
CA ARG A 92 -13.46 3.53 11.06
C ARG A 92 -12.14 4.22 11.42
N LYS A 93 -11.14 4.17 10.54
CA LYS A 93 -9.87 4.87 10.71
C LYS A 93 -9.92 6.21 9.99
N ASP A 94 -9.50 7.25 10.70
CA ASP A 94 -9.42 8.60 10.15
C ASP A 94 -8.27 8.71 9.14
N TRP A 95 -8.58 9.27 7.97
CA TRP A 95 -7.62 9.44 6.87
C TRP A 95 -6.47 10.36 7.26
N LYS A 96 -6.76 11.47 7.94
CA LYS A 96 -5.73 12.46 8.29
C LYS A 96 -4.72 11.89 9.29
N SER A 97 -5.21 11.16 10.30
CA SER A 97 -4.36 10.46 11.26
C SER A 97 -3.47 9.42 10.58
N HIS A 98 -4.05 8.60 9.69
CA HIS A 98 -3.31 7.63 8.88
C HIS A 98 -2.21 8.31 8.04
N GLN A 99 -2.54 9.35 7.27
CA GLN A 99 -1.56 10.09 6.47
C GLN A 99 -0.43 10.70 7.31
N ILE A 100 -0.74 11.22 8.50
CA ILE A 100 0.28 11.76 9.40
C ILE A 100 1.24 10.66 9.86
N LYS A 101 0.74 9.46 10.17
CA LYS A 101 1.57 8.32 10.57
C LYS A 101 2.44 7.84 9.42
N VAL A 102 1.84 7.51 8.26
CA VAL A 102 2.57 7.11 7.05
C VAL A 102 3.63 8.15 6.68
N GLY A 103 3.26 9.43 6.67
CA GLY A 103 4.21 10.51 6.36
C GLY A 103 5.33 10.67 7.39
N LYS A 104 5.12 10.32 8.67
CA LYS A 104 6.18 10.30 9.69
C LYS A 104 7.18 9.17 9.43
N VAL A 105 6.69 7.97 9.12
CA VAL A 105 7.53 6.82 8.75
C VAL A 105 8.32 7.15 7.50
N TRP A 106 7.67 7.68 6.45
CA TRP A 106 8.36 8.09 5.22
C TRP A 106 9.51 9.07 5.48
N ARG A 107 9.28 10.10 6.30
CA ARG A 107 10.33 11.07 6.65
C ARG A 107 11.46 10.46 7.49
N LYS A 108 11.19 9.41 8.27
CA LYS A 108 12.20 8.69 9.05
C LYS A 108 13.11 7.91 8.11
N GLU A 109 12.53 7.19 7.15
CA GLU A 109 13.30 6.40 6.16
C GLU A 109 14.06 7.28 5.17
N ALA A 110 13.45 8.39 4.73
CA ALA A 110 14.14 9.37 3.90
C ALA A 110 15.41 9.91 4.58
N LYS A 111 15.38 10.14 5.91
CA LYS A 111 16.56 10.60 6.67
C LYS A 111 17.64 9.53 6.87
N ARG A 112 17.31 8.24 6.73
CA ARG A 112 18.28 7.13 6.84
C ARG A 112 19.05 6.89 5.55
N THR A 113 18.53 7.39 4.43
CA THR A 113 19.09 7.19 3.08
C THR A 113 20.12 8.26 2.70
N TYR A 114 20.26 9.34 3.49
CA TYR A 114 21.23 10.43 3.32
C TYR A 114 22.11 10.59 4.55
#